data_AF-A0A7C2PKN7-F1
#
_entry.id   AF-A0A7C2PKN7-F1
#
_cell.length_a   1.000
_cell.length_b   1.000
_cell.length_c   1.000
_cell.angle_alpha   90.00
_cell.angle_beta   90.00
_cell.angle_gamma   90.00
#
_symmetry.space_group_name_H-M   'P 1'
#
loop_
_entity.id
_entity.type
_entity.pdbx_description
1 polymer ?
#
loop_
_entity_poly.entity_id
_entity_poly.type
_entity_poly.pdbx_seq_one_letter_code
_entity_poly.pdbx_strand_id
1 'polypeptide(L)'
;MPTALDWKEQHRALGEATGTYERAERGIAAYEERVALLRSRIPDLTVSYLSLIGETPLLYLQGPKAWAPARILADAGVQRPADEIVSDDTFFKALSLEVLPELKGDVLLYSANYPGISPEEISSVRSLLANPIWQQIPAVRAGRAFEVTGAHWETFGGLRSAQGVLDDIERLLLPLA
;
A
#
# COMPACT_ATOMS: atom_id res chain seq x y z
N MET A 1 -17.79 11.83 14.31
CA MET A 1 -16.32 11.65 14.40
C MET A 1 -15.72 12.42 13.24
N PRO A 2 -14.73 13.32 13.45
CA PRO A 2 -14.01 13.90 12.33
C PRO A 2 -13.42 12.73 11.53
N THR A 3 -13.67 12.71 10.22
CA THR A 3 -12.97 11.84 9.28
C THR A 3 -11.49 11.89 9.58
N ALA A 4 -10.78 10.76 9.53
CA ALA A 4 -9.32 10.76 9.60
C ALA A 4 -8.81 11.84 8.64
N LEU A 5 -8.36 12.97 9.21
CA LEU A 5 -7.80 14.09 8.47
C LEU A 5 -6.67 13.52 7.61
N ASP A 6 -6.59 13.97 6.36
CA ASP A 6 -5.53 13.61 5.44
C ASP A 6 -4.19 13.67 6.20
N TRP A 7 -3.34 12.66 6.07
CA TRP A 7 -2.07 12.60 6.79
C TRP A 7 -1.21 13.85 6.54
N LYS A 8 -1.40 14.55 5.41
CA LYS A 8 -0.79 15.85 5.13
C LYS A 8 -1.31 16.93 6.08
N GLU A 9 -2.61 16.99 6.34
CA GLU A 9 -3.21 17.92 7.30
C GLU A 9 -2.72 17.63 8.73
N GLN A 10 -2.63 16.35 9.10
CA GLN A 10 -2.04 15.96 10.39
C GLN A 10 -0.58 16.39 10.50
N HIS A 11 0.21 16.24 9.43
CA HIS A 11 1.60 16.66 9.39
C HIS A 11 1.74 18.19 9.51
N ARG A 12 0.85 18.96 8.84
CA ARG A 12 0.76 20.41 8.97
C ARG A 12 0.44 20.85 10.38
N ALA A 13 -0.60 20.28 10.99
CA ALA A 13 -1.03 20.61 12.34
C ALA A 13 0.10 20.34 13.37
N LEU A 14 0.84 19.25 13.21
CA LEU A 14 2.03 18.99 14.04
C LEU A 14 3.12 20.04 13.80
N GLY A 15 3.34 20.44 12.55
CA GLY A 15 4.23 21.54 12.20
C GLY A 15 3.86 22.85 12.88
N GLU A 16 2.58 23.22 12.86
CA GLU A 16 2.08 24.42 13.56
C GLU A 16 2.31 24.32 15.07
N ALA A 17 1.92 23.21 15.69
CA ALA A 17 2.04 22.99 17.13
C ALA A 17 3.50 23.00 17.63
N THR A 18 4.46 22.64 16.77
CA THR A 18 5.89 22.58 17.12
C THR A 18 6.71 23.75 16.58
N GLY A 19 6.08 24.73 15.92
CA GLY A 19 6.79 25.86 15.29
C GLY A 19 7.65 25.45 14.09
N THR A 20 7.36 24.31 13.45
CA THR A 20 8.08 23.76 12.29
C THR A 20 7.23 23.72 11.01
N TYR A 21 6.17 24.53 10.92
CA TYR A 21 5.24 24.54 9.79
C TYR A 21 5.91 24.62 8.41
N GLU A 22 6.85 25.55 8.22
CA GLU A 22 7.55 25.66 6.92
C GLU A 22 8.33 24.38 6.55
N ARG A 23 8.85 23.65 7.54
CA ARG A 23 9.52 22.37 7.31
C ARG A 23 8.51 21.30 6.90
N ALA A 24 7.33 21.30 7.52
CA ALA A 24 6.24 20.40 7.15
C ALA A 24 5.77 20.66 5.70
N GLU A 25 5.56 21.93 5.33
CA GLU A 25 5.17 22.32 3.97
C GLU A 25 6.22 21.92 2.93
N ARG A 26 7.52 22.18 3.20
CA ARG A 26 8.60 21.73 2.30
C ARG A 26 8.62 20.21 2.11
N GLY A 27 8.37 19.47 3.19
CA GLY A 27 8.31 18.01 3.14
C GLY A 27 7.14 17.48 2.30
N ILE A 28 5.97 18.11 2.43
CA ILE A 28 4.78 17.78 1.63
C ILE A 28 5.01 18.15 0.15
N ALA A 29 5.57 19.33 -0.12
CA ALA A 29 5.88 19.76 -1.49
C ALA A 29 6.85 18.80 -2.19
N ALA A 30 7.91 18.38 -1.49
CA ALA A 30 8.86 17.39 -2.02
C ALA A 30 8.21 16.02 -2.28
N TYR A 31 7.26 15.60 -1.42
CA TYR A 31 6.47 14.40 -1.66
C TYR A 31 5.60 14.54 -2.93
N GLU A 32 4.90 15.66 -3.10
CA GLU A 32 4.01 15.88 -4.25
C GLU A 32 4.78 15.97 -5.57
N GLU A 33 5.97 16.57 -5.55
CA GLU A 33 6.88 16.57 -6.71
C GLU A 33 7.27 15.14 -7.10
N ARG A 34 7.64 14.29 -6.13
CA ARG A 34 7.95 12.88 -6.39
C ARG A 34 6.76 12.11 -6.95
N VAL A 35 5.55 12.34 -6.44
CA VAL A 35 4.32 11.72 -6.98
C VAL A 35 4.15 12.10 -8.46
N ALA A 36 4.29 13.38 -8.80
CA ALA A 36 4.16 13.84 -10.18
C ALA A 36 5.23 13.23 -11.11
N LEU A 37 6.48 13.15 -10.63
CA LEU A 37 7.57 12.51 -11.37
C LEU A 37 7.29 11.02 -11.62
N LEU A 38 6.87 10.28 -10.59
CA LEU A 38 6.56 8.85 -10.71
C LEU A 38 5.38 8.62 -11.65
N ARG A 39 4.33 9.43 -11.59
CA ARG A 39 3.14 9.29 -12.43
C ARG A 39 3.42 9.30 -13.93
N SER A 40 4.46 10.01 -14.37
CA SER A 40 4.86 10.01 -15.79
C SER A 40 5.70 8.81 -16.21
N ARG A 41 6.12 7.97 -15.24
CA ARG A 41 7.06 6.86 -15.42
C ARG A 41 6.46 5.50 -15.05
N ILE A 42 5.30 5.47 -14.38
CA ILE A 42 4.65 4.22 -14.00
C ILE A 42 4.33 3.39 -15.25
N PRO A 43 4.70 2.09 -15.29
CA PRO A 43 4.37 1.22 -16.39
C PRO A 43 2.86 0.96 -16.49
N ASP A 44 2.41 0.59 -17.69
CA ASP A 44 1.02 0.19 -17.95
C ASP A 44 0.76 -1.24 -17.42
N LEU A 45 0.68 -1.35 -16.10
CA LEU A 45 0.46 -2.59 -15.36
C LEU A 45 -0.52 -2.35 -14.20
N THR A 46 -1.36 -3.34 -13.92
CA THR A 46 -2.24 -3.34 -12.76
C THR A 46 -1.52 -3.88 -11.52
N VAL A 47 -1.80 -3.29 -10.36
CA VAL A 47 -1.15 -3.66 -9.10
C VAL A 47 -2.18 -3.93 -8.02
N SER A 48 -2.12 -5.10 -7.39
CA SER A 48 -2.91 -5.40 -6.19
C SER A 48 -2.06 -5.16 -4.93
N TYR A 49 -2.68 -4.71 -3.83
CA TYR A 49 -2.02 -4.61 -2.51
C TYR A 49 -2.74 -5.45 -1.46
N LEU A 50 -2.02 -6.42 -0.88
CA LEU A 50 -2.53 -7.39 0.07
C LEU A 50 -1.79 -7.32 1.41
N SER A 51 -2.51 -7.11 2.50
CA SER A 51 -1.97 -7.35 3.84
C SER A 51 -2.14 -8.80 4.22
N LEU A 52 -1.05 -9.43 4.68
CA LEU A 52 -1.05 -10.80 5.17
C LEU A 52 -1.08 -10.88 6.70
N ILE A 53 -1.14 -9.74 7.38
CA ILE A 53 -1.07 -9.66 8.83
C ILE A 53 -2.43 -10.02 9.43
N GLY A 54 -2.40 -10.78 10.53
CA GLY A 54 -3.59 -11.33 11.16
C GLY A 54 -3.98 -12.70 10.60
N GLU A 55 -5.24 -13.09 10.84
CA GLU A 55 -5.74 -14.43 10.49
C GLU A 55 -6.15 -14.57 9.02
N THR A 56 -6.56 -13.47 8.39
CA THR A 56 -7.11 -13.46 7.02
C THR A 56 -6.45 -12.38 6.17
N PRO A 57 -6.06 -12.68 4.93
CA PRO A 57 -5.53 -11.66 4.02
C PRO A 57 -6.53 -10.53 3.76
N LEU A 58 -6.07 -9.28 3.77
CA LEU A 58 -6.88 -8.10 3.49
C LEU A 58 -6.42 -7.45 2.18
N LEU A 59 -7.31 -7.43 1.18
CA LEU A 59 -7.08 -6.73 -0.08
C LEU A 59 -7.51 -5.27 0.05
N TYR A 60 -6.56 -4.35 0.03
CA TYR A 60 -6.85 -2.92 0.13
C TYR A 60 -7.35 -2.36 -1.20
N LEU A 61 -8.46 -1.62 -1.14
CA LEU A 61 -9.17 -1.11 -2.30
C LEU A 61 -8.82 0.35 -2.60
N GLN A 62 -8.99 0.73 -3.86
CA GLN A 62 -9.02 2.12 -4.28
C GLN A 62 -10.45 2.65 -4.18
N GLY A 63 -10.62 3.81 -3.56
CA GLY A 63 -11.93 4.44 -3.40
C GLY A 63 -11.87 5.73 -2.58
N PRO A 64 -13.04 6.37 -2.34
CA PRO A 64 -13.17 7.61 -1.58
C PRO A 64 -12.53 7.57 -0.18
N LYS A 65 -12.58 6.41 0.51
CA LYS A 65 -12.04 6.21 1.86
C LYS A 65 -10.81 5.29 1.89
N ALA A 66 -10.12 5.14 0.75
CA ALA A 66 -8.96 4.28 0.65
C ALA A 66 -7.93 4.56 1.76
N TRP A 67 -7.32 3.48 2.25
CA TRP A 67 -6.17 3.56 3.13
C TRP A 67 -5.01 4.31 2.47
N ALA A 68 -4.18 4.98 3.27
CA ALA A 68 -3.22 5.95 2.74
C ALA A 68 -2.28 5.37 1.66
N PRO A 69 -1.59 4.22 1.81
CA PRO A 69 -0.83 3.59 0.74
C PRO A 69 -1.63 3.30 -0.55
N ALA A 70 -2.88 2.85 -0.43
CA ALA A 70 -3.74 2.63 -1.60
C ALA A 70 -4.09 3.95 -2.30
N ARG A 71 -4.26 5.04 -1.55
CA ARG A 71 -4.41 6.38 -2.11
C ARG A 71 -3.13 6.87 -2.80
N ILE A 72 -1.96 6.63 -2.19
CA ILE A 72 -0.66 7.01 -2.76
C ILE A 72 -0.40 6.28 -4.09
N LEU A 73 -0.76 4.99 -4.18
CA LEU A 73 -0.71 4.26 -5.45
C LEU A 73 -1.52 4.97 -6.54
N ALA A 74 -2.77 5.34 -6.24
CA ALA A 74 -3.62 6.05 -7.18
C ALA A 74 -3.06 7.43 -7.57
N ASP A 75 -2.57 8.20 -6.59
CA ASP A 75 -1.99 9.53 -6.83
C ASP A 75 -0.73 9.44 -7.73
N ALA A 76 0.09 8.39 -7.54
CA ALA A 76 1.25 8.08 -8.36
C ALA A 76 0.89 7.49 -9.74
N GLY A 77 -0.38 7.32 -10.07
CA GLY A 77 -0.83 6.81 -11.37
C GLY A 77 -0.79 5.29 -11.53
N VAL A 78 -0.60 4.55 -10.44
CA VAL A 78 -0.65 3.08 -10.47
C VAL A 78 -2.08 2.63 -10.77
N GLN A 79 -2.22 1.76 -11.76
CA GLN A 79 -3.51 1.19 -12.12
C GLN A 79 -3.87 0.03 -11.18
N ARG A 80 -5.16 -0.13 -10.91
CA ARG A 80 -5.72 -1.21 -10.09
C ARG A 80 -6.62 -2.08 -10.95
N PRO A 81 -6.74 -3.40 -10.66
CA PRO A 81 -7.81 -4.21 -11.24
C PRO A 81 -9.19 -3.58 -10.97
N ALA A 82 -10.10 -3.68 -11.94
CA ALA A 82 -11.39 -2.99 -11.88
C ALA A 82 -12.27 -3.41 -10.69
N ASP A 83 -12.16 -4.65 -10.23
CA ASP A 83 -12.86 -5.20 -9.07
C ASP A 83 -12.25 -4.79 -7.71
N GLU A 84 -11.14 -4.05 -7.75
CA GLU A 84 -10.48 -3.45 -6.59
C GLU A 84 -10.74 -1.93 -6.47
N ILE A 85 -11.56 -1.37 -7.38
CA ILE A 85 -11.97 0.03 -7.37
C ILE A 85 -13.43 0.10 -6.91
N VAL A 86 -13.70 0.92 -5.89
CA VAL A 86 -15.04 1.11 -5.32
C VAL A 86 -15.43 2.58 -5.27
N SER A 87 -16.73 2.83 -5.29
CA SER A 87 -17.33 4.17 -5.16
C SER A 87 -17.92 4.44 -3.78
N ASP A 88 -17.91 3.45 -2.89
CA ASP A 88 -18.40 3.55 -1.51
C ASP A 88 -17.24 3.74 -0.51
N ASP A 89 -17.55 3.67 0.78
CA ASP A 89 -16.58 3.89 1.86
C ASP A 89 -15.77 2.62 2.21
N THR A 90 -15.84 1.55 1.41
CA THR A 90 -15.06 0.33 1.64
C THR A 90 -13.58 0.56 1.34
N PHE A 91 -12.70 0.19 2.26
CA PHE A 91 -11.25 0.41 2.13
C PHE A 91 -10.43 -0.89 2.04
N PHE A 92 -11.00 -2.03 2.45
CA PHE A 92 -10.44 -3.36 2.20
C PHE A 92 -11.52 -4.44 2.05
N LYS A 93 -11.15 -5.59 1.48
CA LYS A 93 -11.91 -6.85 1.51
C LYS A 93 -11.09 -7.91 2.25
N ALA A 94 -11.69 -8.56 3.24
CA ALA A 94 -11.10 -9.78 3.81
C ALA A 94 -11.30 -10.93 2.82
N LEU A 95 -10.22 -11.61 2.46
CA LEU A 95 -10.23 -12.71 1.51
C LEU A 95 -10.04 -14.04 2.23
N SER A 96 -10.79 -15.06 1.80
CA SER A 96 -10.41 -16.43 2.11
C SER A 96 -9.23 -16.85 1.23
N LEU A 97 -8.53 -17.92 1.63
CA LEU A 97 -7.36 -18.40 0.89
C LEU A 97 -7.73 -18.86 -0.53
N GLU A 98 -8.92 -19.44 -0.67
CA GLU A 98 -9.49 -19.96 -1.91
C GLU A 98 -9.71 -18.88 -2.97
N VAL A 99 -9.86 -17.62 -2.55
CA VAL A 99 -10.07 -16.47 -3.45
C VAL A 99 -8.76 -15.86 -3.94
N LEU A 100 -7.63 -16.10 -3.25
CA LEU A 100 -6.32 -15.54 -3.65
C LEU A 100 -5.93 -15.82 -5.11
N PRO A 101 -6.18 -17.02 -5.68
CA PRO A 101 -5.89 -17.29 -7.09
C PRO A 101 -6.69 -16.43 -8.08
N GLU A 102 -7.76 -15.77 -7.64
CA GLU A 102 -8.61 -14.90 -8.47
C GLU A 102 -8.10 -13.46 -8.55
N LEU A 103 -7.03 -13.10 -7.81
CA LEU A 103 -6.43 -11.77 -7.88
C LEU A 103 -5.87 -11.49 -9.29
N LYS A 104 -6.20 -10.32 -9.83
CA LYS A 104 -5.96 -9.97 -11.24
C LYS A 104 -4.85 -8.96 -11.47
N GLY A 105 -4.19 -8.47 -10.42
CA GLY A 105 -3.04 -7.58 -10.57
C GLY A 105 -1.89 -8.27 -11.31
N ASP A 106 -1.30 -7.59 -12.29
CA ASP A 106 -0.05 -8.01 -12.95
C ASP A 106 1.12 -8.07 -11.95
N VAL A 107 1.03 -7.24 -10.90
CA VAL A 107 1.95 -7.21 -9.76
C VAL A 107 1.15 -7.35 -8.47
N LEU A 108 1.66 -8.13 -7.53
CA LEU A 108 1.16 -8.22 -6.17
C LEU A 108 2.16 -7.57 -5.20
N LEU A 109 1.79 -6.45 -4.62
CA LEU A 109 2.49 -5.92 -3.46
C LEU A 109 1.86 -6.53 -2.21
N TYR A 110 2.69 -7.02 -1.28
CA TYR A 110 2.17 -7.58 -0.04
C TYR A 110 2.98 -7.19 1.18
N SER A 111 2.30 -6.96 2.30
CA SER A 111 2.91 -6.72 3.61
C SER A 111 2.79 -7.97 4.46
N ALA A 112 3.91 -8.40 5.03
CA ALA A 112 4.03 -9.63 5.81
C ALA A 112 4.53 -9.37 7.24
N ASN A 113 4.77 -8.11 7.59
CA ASN A 113 5.27 -7.69 8.88
C ASN A 113 4.81 -6.27 9.20
N TYR A 114 4.94 -5.85 10.46
CA TYR A 114 4.89 -4.45 10.87
C TYR A 114 5.59 -4.27 12.23
N PRO A 115 5.99 -3.04 12.61
CA PRO A 115 6.52 -2.78 13.94
C PRO A 115 5.56 -3.20 15.06
N GLY A 116 5.97 -4.18 15.86
CA GLY A 116 5.14 -4.70 16.96
C GLY A 116 4.32 -5.94 16.62
N ILE A 117 4.49 -6.53 15.42
CA ILE A 117 3.86 -7.81 15.05
C ILE A 117 4.19 -8.92 16.08
N SER A 118 3.19 -9.72 16.44
CA SER A 118 3.36 -10.82 17.38
C SER A 118 4.06 -12.03 16.74
N PRO A 119 4.70 -12.91 17.54
CA PRO A 119 5.25 -14.16 17.04
C PRO A 119 4.21 -15.08 16.37
N GLU A 120 2.96 -15.04 16.85
CA GLU A 120 1.85 -15.81 16.30
C GLU A 120 1.49 -15.33 14.89
N GLU A 121 1.33 -14.02 14.70
CA GLU A 121 1.08 -13.43 13.37
C GLU A 121 2.23 -13.70 12.40
N ILE A 122 3.50 -13.62 12.85
CA ILE A 122 4.66 -14.00 12.04
C ILE A 122 4.54 -15.48 11.58
N SER A 123 4.10 -16.36 12.48
CA SER A 123 3.91 -17.78 12.16
C SER A 123 2.77 -17.99 11.15
N SER A 124 1.66 -17.27 11.30
CA SER A 124 0.52 -17.31 10.37
C SER A 124 0.91 -16.84 8.98
N VAL A 125 1.59 -15.69 8.87
CA VAL A 125 2.12 -15.17 7.61
C VAL A 125 3.04 -16.17 6.94
N ARG A 126 3.99 -16.76 7.68
CA ARG A 126 4.91 -17.77 7.14
C ARG A 126 4.17 -18.99 6.63
N SER A 127 3.16 -19.44 7.37
CA SER A 127 2.34 -20.59 6.99
C SER A 127 1.55 -20.31 5.71
N LEU A 128 1.03 -19.09 5.56
CA LEU A 128 0.34 -18.66 4.36
C LEU A 128 1.26 -18.60 3.14
N LEU A 129 2.43 -17.96 3.27
CA LEU A 129 3.40 -17.86 2.18
C LEU A 129 3.94 -19.24 1.73
N ALA A 130 3.99 -20.21 2.66
CA ALA A 130 4.36 -21.59 2.37
C ALA A 130 3.20 -22.45 1.80
N ASN A 131 1.96 -21.96 1.87
CA ASN A 131 0.80 -22.69 1.38
C ASN A 131 0.83 -22.77 -0.16
N PRO A 132 0.60 -23.94 -0.78
CA PRO A 132 0.53 -24.07 -2.25
C PRO A 132 -0.43 -23.10 -2.93
N ILE A 133 -1.47 -22.63 -2.23
CA ILE A 133 -2.42 -21.66 -2.77
C ILE A 133 -1.79 -20.29 -3.06
N TRP A 134 -0.76 -19.90 -2.31
CA TRP A 134 0.00 -18.68 -2.58
C TRP A 134 0.66 -18.75 -3.97
N GLN A 135 1.22 -19.92 -4.32
CA GLN A 135 1.79 -20.19 -5.64
C GLN A 135 0.72 -20.31 -6.74
N GLN A 136 -0.57 -20.23 -6.40
CA GLN A 136 -1.64 -20.19 -7.39
C GLN A 136 -2.01 -18.79 -7.85
N ILE A 137 -1.56 -17.76 -7.14
CA ILE A 137 -1.79 -16.36 -7.51
C ILE A 137 -1.00 -16.06 -8.81
N PRO A 138 -1.63 -15.49 -9.85
CA PRO A 138 -0.97 -15.21 -11.13
C PRO A 138 0.33 -14.41 -11.00
N ALA A 139 0.32 -13.31 -10.23
CA ALA A 139 1.50 -12.48 -10.00
C ALA A 139 2.63 -13.24 -9.28
N VAL A 140 2.31 -14.12 -8.33
CA VAL A 140 3.32 -14.96 -7.64
C VAL A 140 3.99 -15.91 -8.63
N ARG A 141 3.21 -16.61 -9.47
CA ARG A 141 3.74 -17.48 -10.52
C ARG A 141 4.61 -16.74 -11.52
N ALA A 142 4.26 -15.50 -11.84
CA ALA A 142 5.01 -14.64 -12.73
C ALA A 142 6.30 -14.06 -12.10
N GLY A 143 6.58 -14.34 -10.82
CA GLY A 143 7.71 -13.75 -10.09
C GLY A 143 7.53 -12.25 -9.84
N ARG A 144 6.29 -11.76 -9.83
CA ARG A 144 5.90 -10.36 -9.66
C ARG A 144 5.12 -10.13 -8.36
N ALA A 145 5.40 -10.92 -7.34
CA ALA A 145 4.92 -10.70 -6.00
C ALA A 145 6.06 -10.16 -5.13
N PHE A 146 5.89 -8.97 -4.57
CA PHE A 146 6.93 -8.25 -3.86
C PHE A 146 6.49 -7.87 -2.45
N GLU A 147 7.31 -8.22 -1.47
CA GLU A 147 7.11 -7.76 -0.10
C GLU A 147 7.42 -6.26 0.01
N VAL A 148 6.53 -5.53 0.66
CA VAL A 148 6.67 -4.11 0.97
C VAL A 148 6.95 -3.87 2.45
N THR A 149 7.47 -2.68 2.78
CA THR A 149 7.88 -2.39 4.15
C THR A 149 6.67 -2.16 5.06
N GLY A 150 6.40 -3.07 5.99
CA GLY A 150 5.28 -2.99 6.94
C GLY A 150 5.12 -1.66 7.67
N ALA A 151 6.22 -1.06 8.13
CA ALA A 151 6.19 0.25 8.82
C ALA A 151 5.62 1.38 7.94
N HIS A 152 5.73 1.27 6.62
CA HIS A 152 5.20 2.24 5.69
C HIS A 152 3.77 1.91 5.25
N TRP A 153 3.47 0.62 5.04
CA TRP A 153 2.21 0.19 4.41
C TRP A 153 1.10 -0.18 5.41
N GLU A 154 1.47 -0.57 6.63
CA GLU A 154 0.52 -1.03 7.66
C GLU A 154 0.33 0.01 8.76
N THR A 155 1.42 0.37 9.43
CA THR A 155 1.36 1.33 10.53
C THR A 155 1.13 2.76 10.03
N PHE A 156 1.73 3.10 8.89
CA PHE A 156 1.66 4.39 8.22
C PHE A 156 1.77 5.62 9.17
N GLY A 157 3.00 6.03 9.47
CA GLY A 157 3.30 7.13 10.38
C GLY A 157 3.31 8.54 9.77
N GLY A 158 2.58 8.78 8.67
CA GLY A 158 2.54 10.07 7.98
C GLY A 158 3.64 10.27 6.92
N LEU A 159 4.20 11.48 6.79
CA LEU A 159 5.05 11.87 5.66
C LEU A 159 6.22 10.89 5.40
N ARG A 160 6.89 10.40 6.45
CA ARG A 160 7.99 9.44 6.28
C ARG A 160 7.52 8.12 5.66
N SER A 161 6.37 7.60 6.11
CA SER A 161 5.78 6.41 5.54
C SER A 161 5.29 6.66 4.11
N ALA A 162 4.73 7.84 3.83
CA ALA A 162 4.33 8.22 2.48
C ALA A 162 5.52 8.23 1.51
N GLN A 163 6.66 8.81 1.91
CA GLN A 163 7.90 8.75 1.15
C GLN A 163 8.38 7.31 0.96
N GLY A 164 8.30 6.48 1.99
CA GLY A 164 8.67 5.07 1.92
C GLY A 164 7.78 4.22 0.99
N VAL A 165 6.49 4.56 0.87
CA VAL A 165 5.61 3.96 -0.14
C VAL A 165 6.07 4.34 -1.55
N LEU A 166 6.45 5.60 -1.79
CA LEU A 166 7.01 6.03 -3.07
C LEU A 166 8.34 5.34 -3.39
N ASP A 167 9.20 5.12 -2.38
CA ASP A 167 10.45 4.39 -2.54
C ASP A 167 10.20 2.93 -2.99
N ASP A 168 9.20 2.26 -2.40
CA ASP A 168 8.80 0.91 -2.81
C ASP A 168 8.21 0.89 -4.22
N ILE A 169 7.36 1.87 -4.57
CA ILE A 169 6.84 2.03 -5.94
C ILE A 169 7.98 2.18 -6.95
N GLU A 170 8.92 3.08 -6.68
CA GLU A 170 10.07 3.34 -7.56
C GLU A 170 10.94 2.10 -7.75
N ARG A 171 11.25 1.41 -6.65
CA ARG A 171 12.13 0.24 -6.63
C ARG A 171 11.50 -1.00 -7.25
N LEU A 172 10.18 -1.21 -7.08
CA LEU A 172 9.50 -2.44 -7.43
C LEU A 172 8.76 -2.37 -8.76
N LEU A 173 8.20 -1.21 -9.12
CA LEU A 173 7.33 -1.09 -10.30
C LEU A 173 8.09 -0.54 -11.50
N LEU A 174 8.93 0.49 -11.35
CA LEU A 174 9.61 1.09 -12.50
C LEU A 174 10.53 0.14 -13.28
N PRO A 175 11.23 -0.83 -12.66
CA PRO A 175 12.03 -1.81 -13.41
C PRO A 175 11.20 -2.77 -14.28
N LEU A 176 9.86 -2.75 -14.17
CA LEU A 176 8.95 -3.59 -14.95
C LEU A 176 8.40 -2.89 -16.21
N ALA A 177 8.83 -1.65 -16.48
CA ALA A 177 8.48 -0.87 -17.66
C ALA A 177 9.17 -1.38 -18.95
#